data_AF-A0A2D7PEE8-F1
#
_entry.id   AF-A0A2D7PEE8-F1
#
_cell.length_a   1.000
_cell.length_b   1.000
_cell.length_c   1.000
_cell.angle_alpha   90.00
_cell.angle_beta   90.00
_cell.angle_gamma   90.00
#
_symmetry.space_group_name_H-M   'P 1'
#
loop_
_entity.id
_entity.type
_entity.pdbx_description
1 polymer ?
#
loop_
_entity_poly.entity_id
_entity_poly.type
_entity_poly.pdbx_seq_one_letter_code
_entity_poly.pdbx_strand_id
1 'polypeptide(L)'
;MAIMKDFVNAGGAFSAGMSAGLSGIDNQIRRADQAQAAVDSRAMSLINQYPPDPEFDKVSDEAREPLLNFVNQNKQNYFNIARQLSTMRPTDDNFMNMSSQLQSLKAGMITANDYLNDFKSLKEEYFQERNNMSNGMSPEDKRKLDLVFLENNYSMQFDDFGTPTYKTELGDINHAQLSNYYTKDDAFALEVMNKANEVYTSGAQGINLKNTPSFNLLKNSLTMAINQGGPERLQSLLKDDLLEGYNLANINPDNYNNEEQMKNDIVNNIMGHLVNVNKSGLDQHKKVTKPSTPQFGQSMRDDLNTTRGIASNAYEFSKLAGEKNPNKIDQMVSLLRQSDIDNVDKIMSKQEMYDAWLASEDKNDKKSAQDDFNAIYGNSPIYYDSAALPFDINDPMGLFKLYLQLSPISDDVRNYYIQNYREPEKPKLPGVK
;
A
#
# COMPACT_ATOMS: atom_id res chain seq x y z
N MET A 1 -77.91 93.88 -3.27
CA MET A 1 -77.41 92.95 -2.22
C MET A 1 -77.52 91.54 -2.76
N ALA A 2 -76.42 90.98 -3.27
CA ALA A 2 -76.38 89.61 -3.76
C ALA A 2 -75.75 88.72 -2.68
N ILE A 3 -76.51 87.74 -2.20
CA ILE A 3 -76.07 86.70 -1.26
C ILE A 3 -75.50 85.56 -2.11
N MET A 4 -74.18 85.35 -2.10
CA MET A 4 -73.57 84.10 -2.54
C MET A 4 -73.57 83.11 -1.38
N LYS A 5 -74.21 81.96 -1.59
CA LYS A 5 -74.15 80.79 -0.71
C LYS A 5 -72.92 79.96 -1.09
N ASP A 6 -72.02 79.74 -0.13
CA ASP A 6 -71.00 78.71 -0.22
C ASP A 6 -71.65 77.33 -0.18
N PHE A 7 -71.76 76.68 -1.34
CA PHE A 7 -72.07 75.25 -1.40
C PHE A 7 -70.78 74.46 -1.20
N VAL A 8 -70.65 73.82 -0.05
CA VAL A 8 -69.66 72.76 0.17
C VAL A 8 -69.94 71.64 -0.83
N ASN A 9 -69.03 71.41 -1.77
CA ASN A 9 -69.12 70.35 -2.78
C ASN A 9 -68.88 68.98 -2.12
N ALA A 10 -69.92 68.44 -1.49
CA ALA A 10 -69.90 67.15 -0.81
C ALA A 10 -69.52 65.98 -1.75
N GLY A 11 -69.81 66.08 -3.05
CA GLY A 11 -69.42 65.08 -4.06
C GLY A 11 -67.92 65.09 -4.36
N GLY A 12 -67.30 66.28 -4.40
CA GLY A 12 -65.85 66.42 -4.55
C GLY A 12 -65.07 65.85 -3.35
N ALA A 13 -65.53 66.15 -2.13
CA ALA A 13 -64.93 65.64 -0.89
C ALA A 13 -65.07 64.11 -0.73
N PHE A 14 -66.20 63.54 -1.13
CA PHE A 14 -66.42 62.09 -1.12
C PHE A 14 -65.54 61.37 -2.15
N SER A 15 -65.45 61.89 -3.38
CA SER A 15 -64.59 61.28 -4.43
C SER A 15 -63.09 61.35 -4.09
N ALA A 16 -62.65 62.43 -3.44
CA ALA A 16 -61.27 62.59 -2.97
C ALA A 16 -60.95 61.67 -1.78
N GLY A 17 -61.90 61.46 -0.86
CA GLY A 17 -61.76 60.50 0.24
C GLY A 17 -61.74 59.05 -0.23
N MET A 18 -62.54 58.71 -1.25
CA MET A 18 -62.60 57.35 -1.82
C MET A 18 -61.35 57.02 -2.66
N SER A 19 -60.81 57.97 -3.42
CA SER A 19 -59.55 57.78 -4.17
C SER A 19 -58.32 57.75 -3.27
N ALA A 20 -58.31 58.51 -2.16
CA ALA A 20 -57.30 58.40 -1.10
C ALA A 20 -57.38 57.07 -0.36
N GLY A 21 -58.59 56.53 -0.14
CA GLY A 21 -58.80 55.20 0.46
C GLY A 21 -58.34 54.05 -0.44
N LEU A 22 -58.67 54.11 -1.74
CA LEU A 22 -58.25 53.09 -2.73
C LEU A 22 -56.74 53.12 -3.01
N SER A 23 -56.15 54.31 -3.13
CA SER A 23 -54.68 54.44 -3.24
C SER A 23 -53.94 54.02 -1.97
N GLY A 24 -54.57 54.15 -0.79
CA GLY A 24 -54.07 53.61 0.47
C GLY A 24 -54.05 52.08 0.50
N ILE A 25 -55.10 51.43 -0.02
CA ILE A 25 -55.22 49.98 -0.14
C ILE A 25 -54.22 49.43 -1.18
N ASP A 26 -54.12 50.05 -2.37
CA ASP A 26 -53.15 49.64 -3.40
C ASP A 26 -51.70 49.77 -2.92
N ASN A 27 -51.38 50.82 -2.15
CA ASN A 27 -50.07 50.97 -1.53
C ASN A 27 -49.81 49.95 -0.42
N GLN A 28 -50.85 49.52 0.31
CA GLN A 28 -50.72 48.45 1.31
C GLN A 28 -50.52 47.08 0.64
N ILE A 29 -51.26 46.76 -0.42
CA ILE A 29 -51.10 45.53 -1.20
C ILE A 29 -49.70 45.47 -1.81
N ARG A 30 -49.24 46.53 -2.48
CA ARG A 30 -47.89 46.58 -3.05
C ARG A 30 -46.78 46.44 -2.00
N ARG A 31 -46.97 46.98 -0.79
CA ARG A 31 -46.02 46.81 0.32
C ARG A 31 -46.04 45.39 0.88
N ALA A 32 -47.21 44.76 0.95
CA ALA A 32 -47.35 43.36 1.34
C ALA A 32 -46.68 42.43 0.31
N ASP A 33 -46.90 42.66 -0.98
CA ASP A 33 -46.26 41.91 -2.06
C ASP A 33 -44.73 42.08 -2.06
N GLN A 34 -44.24 43.31 -1.84
CA GLN A 34 -42.80 43.58 -1.71
C GLN A 34 -42.20 42.91 -0.46
N ALA A 35 -42.91 42.91 0.65
CA ALA A 35 -42.47 42.23 1.87
C ALA A 35 -42.42 40.71 1.69
N GLN A 36 -43.42 40.13 1.02
CA GLN A 36 -43.45 38.71 0.69
C GLN A 36 -42.33 38.34 -0.28
N ALA A 37 -42.11 39.11 -1.33
CA ALA A 37 -41.01 38.90 -2.27
C ALA A 37 -39.63 38.98 -1.59
N ALA A 38 -39.47 39.86 -0.59
CA ALA A 38 -38.24 39.94 0.20
C ALA A 38 -38.02 38.70 1.10
N VAL A 39 -39.10 38.19 1.72
CA VAL A 39 -39.07 36.93 2.49
C VAL A 39 -38.75 35.74 1.59
N ASP A 40 -39.36 35.66 0.41
CA ASP A 40 -39.14 34.58 -0.55
C ASP A 40 -37.70 34.62 -1.10
N SER A 41 -37.17 35.81 -1.39
CA SER A 41 -35.79 36.00 -1.81
C SER A 41 -34.78 35.55 -0.74
N ARG A 42 -35.05 35.86 0.54
CA ARG A 42 -34.25 35.37 1.67
C ARG A 42 -34.33 33.85 1.82
N ALA A 43 -35.54 33.29 1.70
CA ALA A 43 -35.74 31.84 1.76
C ALA A 43 -34.96 31.14 0.64
N MET A 44 -35.03 31.64 -0.59
CA MET A 44 -34.27 31.10 -1.73
C MET A 44 -32.76 31.24 -1.52
N SER A 45 -32.29 32.36 -0.95
CA SER A 45 -30.87 32.53 -0.63
C SER A 45 -30.37 31.52 0.41
N LEU A 46 -31.19 31.16 1.40
CA LEU A 46 -30.87 30.12 2.38
C LEU A 46 -30.96 28.72 1.75
N ILE A 47 -32.02 28.43 0.99
CA ILE A 47 -32.22 27.15 0.29
C ILE A 47 -31.06 26.86 -0.68
N ASN A 48 -30.59 27.85 -1.42
CA ASN A 48 -29.47 27.72 -2.36
C ASN A 48 -28.12 27.46 -1.67
N GLN A 49 -28.04 27.56 -0.34
CA GLN A 49 -26.85 27.21 0.44
C GLN A 49 -26.88 25.75 0.94
N TYR A 50 -27.96 25.01 0.65
CA TYR A 50 -28.04 23.59 0.95
C TYR A 50 -27.01 22.82 0.11
N PRO A 51 -26.25 21.89 0.70
CA PRO A 51 -25.28 21.07 -0.03
C PRO A 51 -25.95 20.25 -1.16
N PRO A 52 -25.20 19.85 -2.19
CA PRO A 52 -25.70 18.89 -3.17
C PRO A 52 -26.05 17.56 -2.48
N ASP A 53 -27.02 16.84 -3.05
CA ASP A 53 -27.37 15.51 -2.59
C ASP A 53 -26.16 14.56 -2.82
N PRO A 54 -25.91 13.59 -1.92
CA PRO A 54 -24.82 12.65 -2.06
C PRO A 54 -25.02 11.71 -3.26
N GLU A 55 -23.92 11.18 -3.78
CA GLU A 55 -23.92 10.20 -4.86
C GLU A 55 -24.33 8.81 -4.32
N PHE A 56 -25.54 8.35 -4.67
CA PHE A 56 -26.15 7.11 -4.15
C PHE A 56 -25.58 5.82 -4.76
N ASP A 57 -24.77 5.92 -5.81
CA ASP A 57 -24.07 4.80 -6.44
C ASP A 57 -22.82 4.36 -5.65
N LYS A 58 -22.39 5.17 -4.67
CA LYS A 58 -21.25 4.87 -3.78
C LYS A 58 -21.53 3.79 -2.73
N VAL A 59 -22.78 3.37 -2.59
CA VAL A 59 -23.23 2.43 -1.54
C VAL A 59 -23.97 1.26 -2.15
N SER A 60 -24.07 0.15 -1.39
CA SER A 60 -24.85 -1.02 -1.80
C SER A 60 -26.33 -0.67 -2.00
N ASP A 61 -27.05 -1.51 -2.73
CA ASP A 61 -28.48 -1.32 -2.98
C ASP A 61 -29.27 -1.30 -1.67
N GLU A 62 -28.90 -2.16 -0.72
CA GLU A 62 -29.46 -2.27 0.63
C GLU A 62 -29.21 -1.01 1.48
N ALA A 63 -28.15 -0.27 1.18
CA ALA A 63 -27.76 0.94 1.86
C ALA A 63 -28.35 2.22 1.23
N ARG A 64 -28.92 2.13 0.02
CA ARG A 64 -29.52 3.29 -0.68
C ARG A 64 -30.78 3.82 -0.01
N GLU A 65 -31.68 2.95 0.41
CA GLU A 65 -32.95 3.38 1.02
C GLU A 65 -32.72 4.16 2.34
N PRO A 66 -31.86 3.68 3.28
CA PRO A 66 -31.50 4.47 4.46
C PRO A 66 -30.87 5.82 4.14
N LEU A 67 -29.97 5.88 3.15
CA LEU A 67 -29.36 7.13 2.71
C LEU A 67 -30.40 8.09 2.12
N LEU A 68 -31.32 7.59 1.28
CA LEU A 68 -32.39 8.39 0.71
C LEU A 68 -33.32 8.95 1.79
N ASN A 69 -33.65 8.14 2.80
CA ASN A 69 -34.47 8.58 3.93
C ASN A 69 -33.77 9.67 4.74
N PHE A 70 -32.48 9.52 5.05
CA PHE A 70 -31.68 10.55 5.72
C PHE A 70 -31.65 11.86 4.92
N VAL A 71 -31.33 11.79 3.62
CA VAL A 71 -31.26 12.97 2.73
C VAL A 71 -32.61 13.68 2.67
N ASN A 72 -33.71 12.95 2.49
CA ASN A 72 -35.04 13.53 2.41
C ASN A 72 -35.47 14.20 3.73
N GLN A 73 -35.21 13.56 4.87
CA GLN A 73 -35.53 14.14 6.18
C GLN A 73 -34.70 15.38 6.46
N ASN A 74 -33.39 15.34 6.19
CA ASN A 74 -32.49 16.48 6.38
C ASN A 74 -32.91 17.67 5.51
N LYS A 75 -33.19 17.42 4.22
CA LYS A 75 -33.65 18.43 3.26
C LYS A 75 -34.98 19.05 3.64
N GLN A 76 -35.95 18.24 4.06
CA GLN A 76 -37.25 18.73 4.52
C GLN A 76 -37.10 19.62 5.77
N ASN A 77 -36.32 19.19 6.76
CA ASN A 77 -36.06 19.95 7.96
C ASN A 77 -35.32 21.27 7.66
N TYR A 78 -34.32 21.22 6.77
CA TYR A 78 -33.56 22.39 6.34
C TYR A 78 -34.45 23.42 5.66
N PHE A 79 -35.30 23.01 4.71
CA PHE A 79 -36.23 23.92 4.03
C PHE A 79 -37.27 24.50 4.96
N ASN A 80 -37.78 23.73 5.92
CA ASN A 80 -38.71 24.22 6.93
C ASN A 80 -38.06 25.30 7.81
N ILE A 81 -36.84 25.06 8.30
CA ILE A 81 -36.11 26.03 9.13
C ILE A 81 -35.71 27.27 8.31
N ALA A 82 -35.25 27.08 7.06
CA ALA A 82 -34.90 28.19 6.16
C ALA A 82 -36.09 29.13 5.91
N ARG A 83 -37.29 28.57 5.72
CA ARG A 83 -38.53 29.33 5.55
C ARG A 83 -38.97 30.04 6.83
N GLN A 84 -38.74 29.44 7.99
CA GLN A 84 -39.02 30.12 9.27
C GLN A 84 -38.04 31.28 9.49
N LEU A 85 -36.73 31.04 9.29
CA LEU A 85 -35.68 32.06 9.41
C LEU A 85 -35.87 33.23 8.44
N SER A 86 -36.38 33.01 7.23
CA SER A 86 -36.59 34.09 6.26
C SER A 86 -37.62 35.11 6.71
N THR A 87 -38.54 34.72 7.59
CA THR A 87 -39.57 35.58 8.20
C THR A 87 -39.12 36.25 9.50
N MET A 88 -38.05 35.75 10.13
CA MET A 88 -37.54 36.25 11.40
C MET A 88 -36.56 37.42 11.22
N ARG A 89 -36.46 38.25 12.26
CA ARG A 89 -35.43 39.28 12.38
C ARG A 89 -34.24 38.72 13.17
N PRO A 90 -33.01 39.18 12.90
CA PRO A 90 -31.83 38.77 13.66
C PRO A 90 -31.91 39.05 15.17
N THR A 91 -32.78 39.99 15.56
CA THR A 91 -33.03 40.37 16.96
C THR A 91 -34.06 39.48 17.66
N ASP A 92 -34.71 38.57 16.94
CA ASP A 92 -35.72 37.68 17.53
C ASP A 92 -35.02 36.60 18.37
N ASP A 93 -35.55 36.31 19.56
CA ASP A 93 -34.91 35.42 20.55
C ASP A 93 -34.56 34.02 20.00
N ASN A 94 -35.36 33.51 19.06
CA ASN A 94 -35.17 32.18 18.47
C ASN A 94 -34.29 32.17 17.22
N PHE A 95 -33.91 33.33 16.68
CA PHE A 95 -33.17 33.43 15.41
C PHE A 95 -31.85 32.67 15.46
N MET A 96 -31.08 32.86 16.54
CA MET A 96 -29.77 32.21 16.68
C MET A 96 -29.89 30.69 16.83
N ASN A 97 -30.92 30.20 17.53
CA ASN A 97 -31.17 28.77 17.68
C ASN A 97 -31.50 28.12 16.33
N MET A 98 -32.47 28.69 15.60
CA MET A 98 -32.83 28.18 14.27
C MET A 98 -31.67 28.27 13.27
N SER A 99 -30.90 29.35 13.32
CA SER A 99 -29.68 29.49 12.50
C SER A 99 -28.68 28.38 12.82
N SER A 100 -28.46 28.08 14.10
CA SER A 100 -27.59 26.98 14.53
C SER A 100 -28.10 25.63 14.02
N GLN A 101 -29.41 25.34 14.14
CA GLN A 101 -30.00 24.10 13.65
C GLN A 101 -29.84 23.95 12.13
N LEU A 102 -30.04 25.04 11.39
CA LEU A 102 -29.84 25.07 9.94
C LEU A 102 -28.38 24.77 9.57
N GLN A 103 -27.41 25.31 10.31
CA GLN A 103 -25.99 24.98 10.12
C GLN A 103 -25.67 23.54 10.50
N SER A 104 -26.25 22.99 11.57
CA SER A 104 -26.07 21.59 11.96
C SER A 104 -26.58 20.62 10.89
N LEU A 105 -27.75 20.87 10.31
CA LEU A 105 -28.29 20.06 9.21
C LEU A 105 -27.38 20.10 7.98
N LYS A 106 -26.88 21.29 7.62
CA LYS A 106 -25.90 21.47 6.55
C LYS A 106 -24.62 20.69 6.83
N ALA A 107 -24.08 20.80 8.03
CA ALA A 107 -22.87 20.08 8.44
C ALA A 107 -23.08 18.57 8.34
N GLY A 108 -24.21 18.05 8.84
CA GLY A 108 -24.51 16.62 8.75
C GLY A 108 -24.58 16.08 7.33
N MET A 109 -25.12 16.86 6.37
CA MET A 109 -25.10 16.48 4.95
C MET A 109 -23.70 16.46 4.35
N ILE A 110 -22.86 17.45 4.70
CA ILE A 110 -21.46 17.49 4.26
C ILE A 110 -20.72 16.28 4.82
N THR A 111 -20.84 16.04 6.13
CA THR A 111 -20.23 14.90 6.83
C THR A 111 -20.68 13.56 6.23
N ALA A 112 -21.97 13.38 5.96
CA ALA A 112 -22.46 12.17 5.30
C ALA A 112 -21.81 11.97 3.91
N ASN A 113 -21.73 13.02 3.09
CA ASN A 113 -21.09 12.94 1.78
C ASN A 113 -19.58 12.63 1.87
N ASP A 114 -18.88 13.24 2.83
CA ASP A 114 -17.46 12.98 3.08
C ASP A 114 -17.25 11.50 3.47
N TYR A 115 -18.08 10.96 4.35
CA TYR A 115 -18.04 9.54 4.71
C TYR A 115 -18.36 8.61 3.55
N LEU A 116 -19.24 8.97 2.62
CA LEU A 116 -19.49 8.14 1.44
C LEU A 116 -18.31 8.13 0.47
N ASN A 117 -17.57 9.24 0.36
CA ASN A 117 -16.33 9.29 -0.40
C ASN A 117 -15.25 8.45 0.28
N ASP A 118 -15.10 8.58 1.60
CA ASP A 118 -14.14 7.81 2.38
C ASP A 118 -14.44 6.31 2.31
N PHE A 119 -15.72 5.93 2.43
CA PHE A 119 -16.17 4.55 2.30
C PHE A 119 -15.73 3.91 0.97
N LYS A 120 -15.83 4.65 -0.13
CA LYS A 120 -15.37 4.18 -1.45
C LYS A 120 -13.87 3.93 -1.45
N SER A 121 -13.08 4.89 -0.94
CA SER A 121 -11.63 4.76 -0.83
C SER A 121 -11.23 3.56 0.03
N LEU A 122 -11.83 3.43 1.21
CA LEU A 122 -11.59 2.32 2.13
C LEU A 122 -11.97 0.98 1.52
N LYS A 123 -13.06 0.93 0.74
CA LYS A 123 -13.46 -0.29 0.03
C LYS A 123 -12.40 -0.69 -0.99
N GLU A 124 -11.94 0.24 -1.82
CA GLU A 124 -10.89 0.00 -2.82
C GLU A 124 -9.57 -0.44 -2.15
N GLU A 125 -9.16 0.22 -1.07
CA GLU A 125 -7.99 -0.15 -0.27
C GLU A 125 -8.13 -1.57 0.32
N TYR A 126 -9.28 -1.86 0.93
CA TYR A 126 -9.56 -3.17 1.53
C TYR A 126 -9.48 -4.29 0.48
N PHE A 127 -10.02 -4.09 -0.73
CA PHE A 127 -9.92 -5.08 -1.81
C PHE A 127 -8.47 -5.39 -2.19
N GLN A 128 -7.58 -4.40 -2.17
CA GLN A 128 -6.15 -4.59 -2.49
C GLN A 128 -5.42 -5.30 -1.35
N GLU A 129 -5.69 -4.89 -0.12
CA GLU A 129 -4.97 -5.38 1.06
C GLU A 129 -5.55 -6.66 1.66
N ARG A 130 -6.72 -7.12 1.20
CA ARG A 130 -7.43 -8.28 1.79
C ARG A 130 -6.60 -9.55 1.89
N ASN A 131 -5.74 -9.80 0.90
CA ASN A 131 -4.85 -10.96 0.86
C ASN A 131 -3.60 -10.78 1.74
N ASN A 132 -3.26 -9.53 2.05
CA ASN A 132 -2.14 -9.14 2.89
C ASN A 132 -2.57 -8.86 4.34
N MET A 133 -3.83 -9.14 4.71
CA MET A 133 -4.28 -8.98 6.09
C MET A 133 -3.46 -9.84 7.05
N SER A 134 -3.03 -9.23 8.15
CA SER A 134 -2.35 -9.90 9.24
C SER A 134 -3.20 -11.01 9.85
N ASN A 135 -2.57 -12.08 10.30
CA ASN A 135 -3.15 -13.13 11.13
C ASN A 135 -3.54 -12.63 12.53
N GLY A 136 -3.08 -11.44 12.93
CA GLY A 136 -3.52 -10.79 14.17
C GLY A 136 -4.98 -10.34 14.16
N MET A 137 -5.57 -10.19 12.97
CA MET A 137 -6.99 -9.89 12.82
C MET A 137 -7.84 -11.12 13.13
N SER A 138 -8.81 -10.97 14.04
CA SER A 138 -9.71 -12.06 14.40
C SER A 138 -10.53 -12.52 13.19
N PRO A 139 -10.85 -13.82 13.05
CA PRO A 139 -11.69 -14.30 11.95
C PRO A 139 -13.05 -13.62 11.89
N GLU A 140 -13.61 -13.24 13.05
CA GLU A 140 -14.89 -12.55 13.15
C GLU A 140 -14.81 -11.11 12.62
N ASP A 141 -13.76 -10.37 12.95
CA ASP A 141 -13.57 -9.00 12.46
C ASP A 141 -13.26 -8.98 10.96
N LYS A 142 -12.46 -9.93 10.46
CA LYS A 142 -12.26 -10.12 9.02
C LYS A 142 -13.59 -10.37 8.31
N ARG A 143 -14.42 -11.27 8.85
CA ARG A 143 -15.72 -11.60 8.28
C ARG A 143 -16.69 -10.41 8.28
N LYS A 144 -16.68 -9.60 9.35
CA LYS A 144 -17.46 -8.35 9.45
C LYS A 144 -17.09 -7.36 8.35
N LEU A 145 -15.80 -7.16 8.11
CA LEU A 145 -15.32 -6.30 7.03
C LEU A 145 -15.64 -6.89 5.65
N ASP A 146 -15.54 -8.22 5.47
CA ASP A 146 -15.92 -8.91 4.23
C ASP A 146 -17.41 -8.71 3.89
N LEU A 147 -18.29 -8.77 4.89
CA LEU A 147 -19.72 -8.50 4.73
C LEU A 147 -19.97 -7.09 4.18
N VAL A 148 -19.24 -6.10 4.70
CA VAL A 148 -19.40 -4.69 4.28
C VAL A 148 -18.76 -4.43 2.92
N PHE A 149 -17.49 -4.76 2.74
CA PHE A 149 -16.72 -4.34 1.58
C PHE A 149 -16.82 -5.29 0.39
N LEU A 150 -16.85 -6.60 0.60
CA LEU A 150 -16.83 -7.58 -0.50
C LEU A 150 -18.23 -8.03 -0.89
N GLU A 151 -19.04 -8.40 0.09
CA GLU A 151 -20.37 -9.01 -0.13
C GLU A 151 -21.48 -7.98 -0.22
N ASN A 152 -21.24 -6.74 0.21
CA ASN A 152 -22.24 -5.67 0.28
C ASN A 152 -23.47 -6.04 1.14
N ASN A 153 -23.30 -6.99 2.07
CA ASN A 153 -24.34 -7.48 2.95
C ASN A 153 -24.37 -6.67 4.25
N TYR A 154 -24.88 -5.45 4.14
CA TYR A 154 -25.04 -4.53 5.27
C TYR A 154 -26.17 -3.53 4.98
N SER A 155 -26.75 -2.97 6.03
CA SER A 155 -27.53 -1.74 5.93
C SER A 155 -26.80 -0.58 6.62
N MET A 156 -27.16 0.66 6.30
CA MET A 156 -26.60 1.83 6.98
C MET A 156 -27.63 2.49 7.88
N GLN A 157 -27.15 3.11 8.96
CA GLN A 157 -27.91 4.03 9.77
C GLN A 157 -27.08 5.30 9.94
N PHE A 158 -27.70 6.47 9.73
CA PHE A 158 -27.07 7.76 9.98
C PHE A 158 -27.55 8.32 11.32
N ASP A 159 -26.62 8.91 12.06
CA ASP A 159 -26.98 9.74 13.22
C ASP A 159 -27.38 11.17 12.79
N ASP A 160 -27.76 12.00 13.76
CA ASP A 160 -28.15 13.40 13.53
C ASP A 160 -27.01 14.26 12.95
N PHE A 161 -25.76 13.78 13.04
CA PHE A 161 -24.56 14.45 12.53
C PHE A 161 -24.09 13.88 11.19
N GLY A 162 -24.84 12.95 10.59
CA GLY A 162 -24.50 12.33 9.31
C GLY A 162 -23.39 11.28 9.38
N THR A 163 -23.07 10.78 10.57
CA THR A 163 -22.11 9.67 10.75
C THR A 163 -22.80 8.35 10.47
N PRO A 164 -22.28 7.50 9.55
CA PRO A 164 -22.87 6.20 9.28
C PRO A 164 -22.37 5.12 10.25
N THR A 165 -23.29 4.26 10.64
CA THR A 165 -23.04 2.95 11.25
C THR A 165 -23.52 1.86 10.29
N TYR A 166 -22.67 0.88 10.03
CA TYR A 166 -22.91 -0.26 9.15
C TYR A 166 -23.43 -1.43 9.99
N LYS A 167 -24.67 -1.85 9.72
CA LYS A 167 -25.34 -2.95 10.42
C LYS A 167 -25.11 -4.24 9.64
N THR A 168 -24.48 -5.21 10.29
CA THR A 168 -24.25 -6.55 9.71
C THR A 168 -24.89 -7.63 10.59
N GLU A 169 -25.03 -8.85 10.07
CA GLU A 169 -25.53 -9.99 10.86
C GLU A 169 -24.61 -10.36 12.04
N LEU A 170 -23.34 -9.95 11.99
CA LEU A 170 -22.34 -10.19 13.04
C LEU A 170 -22.23 -9.01 14.03
N GLY A 171 -23.00 -7.94 13.81
CA GLY A 171 -23.02 -6.75 14.65
C GLY A 171 -22.70 -5.47 13.90
N ASP A 172 -22.64 -4.38 14.66
CA ASP A 172 -22.53 -3.04 14.12
C ASP A 172 -21.06 -2.60 14.01
N ILE A 173 -20.74 -1.91 12.91
CA ILE A 173 -19.42 -1.34 12.65
C ILE A 173 -19.60 0.17 12.44
N ASN A 174 -18.92 0.99 13.22
CA ASN A 174 -18.89 2.43 12.97
C ASN A 174 -17.89 2.75 11.85
N HIS A 175 -18.07 3.89 11.18
CA HIS A 175 -17.19 4.28 10.08
C HIS A 175 -15.69 4.23 10.44
N ALA A 176 -15.29 4.76 11.61
CA ALA A 176 -13.91 4.74 12.06
C ALA A 176 -13.33 3.33 12.29
N GLN A 177 -14.17 2.31 12.39
CA GLN A 177 -13.75 0.92 12.57
C GLN A 177 -13.53 0.20 11.23
N LEU A 178 -13.94 0.79 10.11
CA LEU A 178 -13.76 0.20 8.80
C LEU A 178 -12.28 0.12 8.36
N SER A 179 -11.46 1.05 8.85
CA SER A 179 -10.00 1.07 8.65
C SER A 179 -9.23 0.35 9.77
N ASN A 180 -9.92 -0.21 10.78
CA ASN A 180 -9.28 -0.92 11.88
C ASN A 180 -8.91 -2.36 11.47
N TYR A 181 -8.10 -2.48 10.42
CA TYR A 181 -7.48 -3.73 10.04
C TYR A 181 -5.98 -3.57 9.91
N TYR A 182 -5.26 -4.64 10.25
CA TYR A 182 -3.80 -4.68 10.15
C TYR A 182 -3.38 -5.52 8.95
N THR A 183 -2.40 -5.01 8.20
CA THR A 183 -1.72 -5.75 7.13
C THR A 183 -0.42 -6.36 7.64
N LYS A 184 0.12 -7.32 6.89
CA LYS A 184 1.44 -7.88 7.11
C LYS A 184 2.50 -6.82 6.80
N ASP A 185 3.53 -6.74 7.64
CA ASP A 185 4.67 -5.85 7.38
C ASP A 185 5.75 -6.55 6.56
N ASP A 186 5.41 -6.84 5.30
CA ASP A 186 6.30 -7.53 4.35
C ASP A 186 7.59 -6.73 4.11
N ALA A 187 7.53 -5.40 4.22
CA ALA A 187 8.70 -4.53 4.08
C ALA A 187 9.71 -4.75 5.21
N PHE A 188 9.24 -4.82 6.47
CA PHE A 188 10.10 -5.13 7.59
C PHE A 188 10.60 -6.59 7.57
N ALA A 189 9.75 -7.53 7.17
CA ALA A 189 10.16 -8.93 6.95
C ALA A 189 11.32 -9.01 5.94
N LEU A 190 11.20 -8.34 4.79
CA LEU A 190 12.25 -8.24 3.77
C LEU A 190 13.52 -7.57 4.31
N GLU A 191 13.39 -6.52 5.11
CA GLU A 191 14.54 -5.88 5.78
C GLU A 191 15.30 -6.89 6.67
N VAL A 192 14.58 -7.70 7.46
CA VAL A 192 15.17 -8.73 8.30
C VAL A 192 15.83 -9.83 7.46
N MET A 193 15.24 -10.23 6.33
CA MET A 193 15.87 -11.18 5.38
C MET A 193 17.19 -10.66 4.83
N ASN A 194 17.21 -9.41 4.39
CA ASN A 194 18.41 -8.80 3.83
C ASN A 194 19.53 -8.76 4.88
N LYS A 195 19.20 -8.35 6.12
CA LYS A 195 20.14 -8.41 7.25
C LYS A 195 20.60 -9.84 7.54
N ALA A 196 19.71 -10.84 7.47
CA ALA A 196 20.07 -12.25 7.63
C ALA A 196 21.09 -12.70 6.57
N ASN A 197 20.88 -12.35 5.31
CA ASN A 197 21.80 -12.62 4.21
C ASN A 197 23.16 -11.93 4.39
N GLU A 198 23.17 -10.68 4.83
CA GLU A 198 24.39 -9.91 5.12
C GLU A 198 25.21 -10.55 6.25
N VAL A 199 24.56 -10.91 7.37
CA VAL A 199 25.26 -11.50 8.51
C VAL A 199 25.68 -12.94 8.24
N TYR A 200 24.94 -13.69 7.42
CA TYR A 200 25.36 -14.99 6.90
C TYR A 200 26.64 -14.85 6.07
N THR A 201 26.64 -13.95 5.09
CA THR A 201 27.78 -13.68 4.20
C THR A 201 29.01 -13.24 4.98
N SER A 202 28.83 -12.33 5.94
CA SER A 202 29.89 -11.90 6.87
C SER A 202 30.44 -13.07 7.69
N GLY A 203 29.56 -13.95 8.18
CA GLY A 203 29.94 -15.17 8.88
C GLY A 203 30.74 -16.13 8.00
N ALA A 204 30.34 -16.33 6.75
CA ALA A 204 31.06 -17.15 5.77
C ALA A 204 32.47 -16.61 5.44
N GLN A 205 32.69 -15.31 5.64
CA GLN A 205 34.00 -14.65 5.56
C GLN A 205 34.80 -14.72 6.87
N GLY A 206 34.26 -15.35 7.91
CA GLY A 206 34.91 -15.51 9.21
C GLY A 206 34.64 -14.39 10.22
N ILE A 207 33.75 -13.45 9.90
CA ILE A 207 33.41 -12.32 10.77
C ILE A 207 32.30 -12.75 11.72
N ASN A 208 32.62 -12.81 13.01
CA ASN A 208 31.64 -13.13 14.05
C ASN A 208 30.80 -11.91 14.38
N LEU A 209 29.47 -12.07 14.34
CA LEU A 209 28.55 -11.02 14.74
C LEU A 209 28.51 -10.85 16.26
N LYS A 210 28.52 -11.93 17.04
CA LYS A 210 28.25 -11.90 18.48
C LYS A 210 29.28 -11.05 19.24
N ASN A 211 28.80 -10.18 20.14
CA ASN A 211 29.61 -9.30 20.99
C ASN A 211 30.51 -8.31 20.22
N THR A 212 30.08 -7.87 19.03
CA THR A 212 30.80 -6.87 18.23
C THR A 212 30.08 -5.52 18.19
N PRO A 213 30.76 -4.42 17.81
CA PRO A 213 30.08 -3.16 17.52
C PRO A 213 28.95 -3.32 16.50
N SER A 214 29.15 -4.16 15.48
CA SER A 214 28.13 -4.46 14.46
C SER A 214 26.87 -5.10 15.05
N PHE A 215 26.98 -5.91 16.10
CA PHE A 215 25.82 -6.45 16.83
C PHE A 215 24.99 -5.34 17.48
N ASN A 216 25.64 -4.38 18.14
CA ASN A 216 24.93 -3.29 18.80
C ASN A 216 24.30 -2.33 17.79
N LEU A 217 24.99 -2.05 16.67
CA LEU A 217 24.44 -1.23 15.58
C LEU A 217 23.21 -1.90 14.94
N LEU A 218 23.30 -3.20 14.67
CA LEU A 218 22.19 -3.98 14.12
C LEU A 218 21.00 -4.01 15.08
N LYS A 219 21.26 -4.25 16.38
CA LYS A 219 20.24 -4.21 17.43
C LYS A 219 19.55 -2.84 17.48
N ASN A 220 20.31 -1.76 17.49
CA ASN A 220 19.76 -0.40 17.52
C ASN A 220 18.96 -0.08 16.24
N SER A 221 19.44 -0.51 15.07
CA SER A 221 18.72 -0.36 13.79
C SER A 221 17.37 -1.07 13.83
N LEU A 222 17.30 -2.31 14.34
CA LEU A 222 16.05 -3.04 14.50
C LEU A 222 15.12 -2.37 15.52
N THR A 223 15.64 -1.88 16.65
CA THR A 223 14.85 -1.11 17.62
C THR A 223 14.24 0.14 16.99
N MET A 224 15.02 0.90 16.21
CA MET A 224 14.51 2.08 15.52
C MET A 224 13.45 1.72 14.49
N ALA A 225 13.67 0.67 13.69
CA ALA A 225 12.71 0.21 12.71
C ALA A 225 11.41 -0.26 13.38
N ILE A 226 11.47 -1.03 14.46
CA ILE A 226 10.27 -1.43 15.22
C ILE A 226 9.52 -0.22 15.79
N ASN A 227 10.23 0.76 16.34
CA ASN A 227 9.61 1.98 16.84
C ASN A 227 8.96 2.83 15.73
N GLN A 228 9.55 2.87 14.54
CA GLN A 228 9.02 3.61 13.39
C GLN A 228 7.75 2.97 12.81
N GLY A 229 7.64 1.64 12.85
CA GLY A 229 6.46 0.92 12.32
C GLY A 229 5.23 0.95 13.22
N GLY A 230 5.37 1.39 14.48
CA GLY A 230 4.24 1.58 15.38
C GLY A 230 3.48 0.29 15.73
N PRO A 231 2.20 0.41 16.17
CA PRO A 231 1.40 -0.72 16.64
C PRO A 231 1.12 -1.78 15.57
N GLU A 232 0.99 -1.40 14.30
CA GLU A 232 0.66 -2.30 13.19
C GLU A 232 1.82 -3.27 12.93
N ARG A 233 3.06 -2.76 12.88
CA ARG A 233 4.27 -3.59 12.83
C ARG A 233 4.32 -4.56 13.99
N LEU A 234 4.02 -4.13 15.21
CA LEU A 234 4.03 -5.02 16.37
C LEU A 234 2.99 -6.16 16.26
N GLN A 235 1.78 -5.85 15.81
CA GLN A 235 0.74 -6.87 15.59
C GLN A 235 1.18 -7.86 14.51
N SER A 236 1.74 -7.35 13.40
CA SER A 236 2.24 -8.21 12.34
C SER A 236 3.36 -9.13 12.85
N LEU A 237 4.37 -8.59 13.52
CA LEU A 237 5.50 -9.38 14.01
C LEU A 237 5.10 -10.46 15.03
N LEU A 238 4.09 -10.19 15.87
CA LEU A 238 3.66 -11.11 16.93
C LEU A 238 2.75 -12.24 16.42
N LYS A 239 2.07 -12.03 15.30
CA LYS A 239 0.97 -12.91 14.84
C LYS A 239 1.21 -13.48 13.44
N ASP A 240 2.04 -12.82 12.63
CA ASP A 240 2.46 -13.28 11.32
C ASP A 240 3.79 -14.02 11.38
N ASP A 241 3.98 -14.93 10.42
CA ASP A 241 5.29 -15.51 10.19
C ASP A 241 6.20 -14.44 9.58
N LEU A 242 7.26 -14.12 10.31
CA LEU A 242 8.23 -13.09 9.92
C LEU A 242 9.04 -13.56 8.70
N LEU A 243 9.23 -14.88 8.56
CA LEU A 243 9.75 -15.61 7.40
C LEU A 243 9.07 -16.99 7.34
N GLU A 244 9.04 -17.64 6.18
CA GLU A 244 8.62 -19.05 6.09
C GLU A 244 9.39 -19.92 7.11
N GLY A 245 8.68 -20.42 8.12
CA GLY A 245 9.24 -21.26 9.17
C GLY A 245 9.99 -20.53 10.30
N TYR A 246 10.01 -19.20 10.33
CA TYR A 246 10.50 -18.40 11.46
C TYR A 246 9.41 -17.49 12.00
N ASN A 247 8.86 -17.88 13.14
CA ASN A 247 8.06 -17.01 13.98
C ASN A 247 8.91 -16.46 15.13
N LEU A 248 8.47 -15.33 15.71
CA LEU A 248 8.98 -14.90 16.99
C LEU A 248 8.50 -15.89 18.05
N ALA A 249 9.29 -16.94 18.28
CA ALA A 249 8.90 -18.02 19.18
C ALA A 249 8.43 -17.48 20.55
N ASN A 250 7.18 -17.78 20.90
CA ASN A 250 6.57 -17.61 22.23
C ASN A 250 6.51 -16.19 22.83
N ILE A 251 6.48 -15.13 22.04
CA ILE A 251 6.16 -13.79 22.56
C ILE A 251 4.63 -13.66 22.62
N ASN A 252 4.03 -13.87 23.79
CA ASN A 252 2.60 -13.62 24.00
C ASN A 252 2.39 -12.18 24.50
N PRO A 253 1.71 -11.30 23.74
CA PRO A 253 1.43 -9.92 24.14
C PRO A 253 0.80 -9.81 25.54
N ASP A 254 -0.06 -10.77 25.91
CA ASP A 254 -0.77 -10.78 27.20
C ASP A 254 0.16 -10.93 28.42
N ASN A 255 1.40 -11.39 28.20
CA ASN A 255 2.40 -11.55 29.25
C ASN A 255 3.18 -10.25 29.54
N TYR A 256 2.94 -9.18 28.78
CA TYR A 256 3.70 -7.94 28.89
C TYR A 256 2.85 -6.81 29.48
N ASN A 257 3.31 -6.28 30.62
CA ASN A 257 2.74 -5.07 31.24
C ASN A 257 3.36 -3.77 30.68
N ASN A 258 4.39 -3.89 29.83
CA ASN A 258 5.14 -2.77 29.28
C ASN A 258 5.49 -3.05 27.81
N GLU A 259 4.99 -2.22 26.90
CA GLU A 259 5.24 -2.31 25.46
C GLU A 259 6.74 -2.21 25.12
N GLU A 260 7.51 -1.40 25.85
CA GLU A 260 8.96 -1.29 25.64
C GLU A 260 9.69 -2.59 25.98
N GLN A 261 9.20 -3.33 26.98
CA GLN A 261 9.76 -4.65 27.28
C GLN A 261 9.46 -5.64 26.16
N MET A 262 8.24 -5.61 25.62
CA MET A 262 7.84 -6.45 24.48
C MET A 262 8.68 -6.15 23.23
N LYS A 263 8.83 -4.87 22.87
CA LYS A 263 9.69 -4.44 21.76
C LYS A 263 11.12 -4.94 21.91
N ASN A 264 11.69 -4.84 23.11
CA ASN A 264 13.04 -5.32 23.39
C ASN A 264 13.15 -6.84 23.23
N ASP A 265 12.15 -7.61 23.66
CA ASP A 265 12.13 -9.07 23.49
C ASP A 265 11.98 -9.49 22.03
N ILE A 266 11.15 -8.79 21.26
CA ILE A 266 11.05 -8.96 19.79
C ILE A 266 12.42 -8.73 19.14
N VAL A 267 13.07 -7.59 19.43
CA VAL A 267 14.42 -7.28 18.93
C VAL A 267 15.41 -8.36 19.33
N ASN A 268 15.40 -8.81 20.58
CA ASN A 268 16.33 -9.83 21.07
C ASN A 268 16.10 -11.19 20.38
N ASN A 269 14.86 -11.55 20.07
CA ASN A 269 14.51 -12.78 19.36
C ASN A 269 15.05 -12.72 17.92
N ILE A 270 14.77 -11.64 17.18
CA ILE A 270 15.32 -11.39 15.84
C ILE A 270 16.86 -11.41 15.87
N MET A 271 17.48 -10.70 16.80
CA MET A 271 18.94 -10.72 16.95
C MET A 271 19.49 -12.11 17.27
N GLY A 272 18.77 -12.91 18.06
CA GLY A 272 19.11 -14.30 18.34
C GLY A 272 19.13 -15.14 17.06
N HIS A 273 18.11 -14.98 16.21
CA HIS A 273 18.07 -15.61 14.88
C HIS A 273 19.24 -15.16 13.99
N LEU A 274 19.49 -13.86 13.89
CA LEU A 274 20.60 -13.32 13.08
C LEU A 274 21.97 -13.80 13.58
N VAL A 275 22.16 -13.97 14.89
CA VAL A 275 23.37 -14.59 15.46
C VAL A 275 23.48 -16.06 15.07
N ASN A 276 22.38 -16.82 15.05
CA ASN A 276 22.39 -18.22 14.62
C ASN A 276 22.68 -18.34 13.11
N VAL A 277 22.14 -17.45 12.30
CA VAL A 277 22.41 -17.35 10.85
C VAL A 277 23.90 -17.01 10.62
N ASN A 278 24.43 -16.00 11.30
CA ASN A 278 25.87 -15.67 11.25
C ASN A 278 26.73 -16.85 11.71
N LYS A 279 26.34 -17.55 12.78
CA LYS A 279 27.03 -18.75 13.26
C LYS A 279 27.03 -19.86 12.21
N SER A 280 25.94 -20.04 11.48
CA SER A 280 25.88 -21.00 10.37
C SER A 280 26.89 -20.64 9.27
N GLY A 281 27.02 -19.35 8.94
CA GLY A 281 28.08 -18.85 8.06
C GLY A 281 29.50 -19.07 8.64
N LEU A 282 29.72 -18.80 9.93
CA LEU A 282 31.01 -19.06 10.60
C LEU A 282 31.38 -20.54 10.60
N ASP A 283 30.41 -21.42 10.80
CA ASP A 283 30.62 -22.86 10.79
C ASP A 283 30.95 -23.33 9.36
N GLN A 284 30.37 -22.69 8.33
CA GLN A 284 30.82 -22.86 6.94
C GLN A 284 32.26 -22.38 6.76
N HIS A 285 32.61 -21.19 7.26
CA HIS A 285 33.99 -20.68 7.19
C HIS A 285 34.99 -21.60 7.89
N LYS A 286 34.66 -22.14 9.07
CA LYS A 286 35.50 -23.08 9.83
C LYS A 286 35.67 -24.43 9.14
N LYS A 287 34.65 -24.90 8.43
CA LYS A 287 34.74 -26.09 7.56
C LYS A 287 35.69 -25.85 6.39
N VAL A 288 35.78 -24.60 5.90
CA VAL A 288 36.69 -24.19 4.82
C VAL A 288 38.13 -23.93 5.33
N THR A 289 38.31 -23.49 6.58
CA THR A 289 39.64 -23.08 7.13
C THR A 289 40.35 -24.12 7.99
N LYS A 290 39.70 -25.21 8.45
CA LYS A 290 40.42 -26.36 9.00
C LYS A 290 40.95 -27.21 7.84
N PRO A 291 42.25 -27.60 7.81
CA PRO A 291 42.69 -28.70 6.97
C PRO A 291 42.21 -30.01 7.60
N SER A 292 40.91 -30.24 7.63
CA SER A 292 40.37 -31.59 7.75
C SER A 292 40.45 -32.18 6.37
N THR A 293 41.29 -33.20 6.21
CA THR A 293 41.30 -34.09 5.06
C THR A 293 39.84 -34.42 4.71
N PRO A 294 39.30 -33.98 3.57
CA PRO A 294 37.89 -34.14 3.29
C PRO A 294 37.58 -35.63 3.10
N GLN A 295 36.89 -36.22 4.08
CA GLN A 295 36.15 -37.45 3.88
C GLN A 295 34.88 -37.09 3.09
N PHE A 296 35.07 -36.80 1.80
CA PHE A 296 33.99 -36.83 0.83
C PHE A 296 33.37 -38.24 0.84
N GLY A 297 32.04 -38.32 0.91
CA GLY A 297 31.34 -39.53 0.51
C GLY A 297 31.68 -39.87 -0.94
N GLN A 298 31.60 -41.14 -1.32
CA GLN A 298 32.00 -41.60 -2.65
C GLN A 298 31.26 -40.84 -3.76
N SER A 299 29.98 -40.53 -3.55
CA SER A 299 29.16 -39.71 -4.45
C SER A 299 29.75 -38.33 -4.74
N MET A 300 30.15 -37.56 -3.72
CA MET A 300 30.70 -36.22 -3.92
C MET A 300 32.10 -36.26 -4.58
N ARG A 301 32.88 -37.32 -4.39
CA ARG A 301 34.16 -37.50 -5.11
C ARG A 301 33.93 -37.78 -6.59
N ASP A 302 32.94 -38.62 -6.88
CA ASP A 302 32.57 -38.98 -8.24
C ASP A 302 32.03 -37.75 -8.97
N ASP A 303 31.12 -36.98 -8.32
CA ASP A 303 30.58 -35.74 -8.85
C ASP A 303 31.68 -34.71 -9.14
N LEU A 304 32.60 -34.46 -8.20
CA LEU A 304 33.72 -33.52 -8.40
C LEU A 304 34.70 -33.94 -9.49
N ASN A 305 34.82 -35.25 -9.75
CA ASN A 305 35.62 -35.76 -10.86
C ASN A 305 34.90 -35.59 -12.20
N THR A 306 33.58 -35.79 -12.25
CA THR A 306 32.78 -35.63 -13.47
C THR A 306 32.53 -34.16 -13.83
N THR A 307 32.47 -33.25 -12.85
CA THR A 307 32.18 -31.81 -13.09
C THR A 307 33.42 -30.93 -13.21
N ARG A 308 34.63 -31.51 -13.25
CA ARG A 308 35.88 -30.73 -13.31
C ARG A 308 35.97 -29.85 -14.55
N GLY A 309 35.51 -30.36 -15.71
CA GLY A 309 35.46 -29.59 -16.95
C GLY A 309 34.59 -28.34 -16.81
N ILE A 310 33.45 -28.46 -16.13
CA ILE A 310 32.52 -27.36 -15.86
C ILE A 310 33.20 -26.27 -15.03
N ALA A 311 33.91 -26.64 -13.95
CA ALA A 311 34.63 -25.67 -13.14
C ALA A 311 35.78 -24.97 -13.88
N SER A 312 36.48 -25.69 -14.74
CA SER A 312 37.52 -25.11 -15.59
C SER A 312 36.91 -24.11 -16.57
N ASN A 313 35.80 -24.46 -17.21
CA ASN A 313 35.09 -23.57 -18.13
C ASN A 313 34.53 -22.34 -17.42
N ALA A 314 33.99 -22.50 -16.21
CA ALA A 314 33.52 -21.39 -15.38
C ALA A 314 34.66 -20.41 -15.05
N TYR A 315 35.86 -20.93 -14.75
CA TYR A 315 37.04 -20.13 -14.48
C TYR A 315 37.57 -19.42 -15.74
N GLU A 316 37.53 -20.06 -16.91
CA GLU A 316 37.85 -19.38 -18.16
C GLU A 316 36.81 -18.30 -18.50
N PHE A 317 35.52 -18.58 -18.28
CA PHE A 317 34.44 -17.63 -18.46
C PHE A 317 34.58 -16.40 -17.55
N SER A 318 35.05 -16.58 -16.30
CA SER A 318 35.26 -15.47 -15.39
C SER A 318 36.36 -14.50 -15.82
N LYS A 319 37.34 -14.97 -16.62
CA LYS A 319 38.40 -14.10 -17.15
C LYS A 319 37.89 -13.07 -18.15
N LEU A 320 36.72 -13.31 -18.76
CA LEU A 320 36.07 -12.34 -19.64
C LEU A 320 35.75 -11.03 -18.91
N ALA A 321 35.64 -11.03 -17.58
CA ALA A 321 35.44 -9.82 -16.77
C ALA A 321 36.46 -8.72 -17.11
N GLY A 322 37.72 -9.07 -17.34
CA GLY A 322 38.80 -8.13 -17.67
C GLY A 322 38.90 -7.76 -19.16
N GLU A 323 38.08 -8.34 -20.02
CA GLU A 323 38.18 -8.16 -21.47
C GLU A 323 37.57 -6.81 -21.92
N LYS A 324 38.29 -6.08 -22.78
CA LYS A 324 37.91 -4.76 -23.29
C LYS A 324 37.23 -4.82 -24.67
N ASN A 325 36.81 -6.01 -25.10
CA ASN A 325 36.20 -6.22 -26.41
C ASN A 325 34.79 -5.59 -26.46
N PRO A 326 34.46 -4.75 -27.44
CA PRO A 326 33.11 -4.21 -27.59
C PRO A 326 32.03 -5.28 -27.78
N ASN A 327 32.38 -6.47 -28.27
CA ASN A 327 31.45 -7.59 -28.49
C ASN A 327 31.49 -8.62 -27.35
N LYS A 328 32.03 -8.27 -26.18
CA LYS A 328 32.20 -9.17 -25.03
C LYS A 328 30.88 -9.82 -24.59
N ILE A 329 29.76 -9.09 -24.64
CA ILE A 329 28.44 -9.62 -24.25
C ILE A 329 28.02 -10.75 -25.19
N ASP A 330 28.16 -10.56 -26.50
CA ASP A 330 27.80 -11.59 -27.49
C ASP A 330 28.73 -12.80 -27.39
N GLN A 331 30.01 -12.58 -27.07
CA GLN A 331 30.95 -13.66 -26.78
C GLN A 331 30.57 -14.43 -25.52
N MET A 332 30.16 -13.75 -24.45
CA MET A 332 29.66 -14.38 -23.23
C MET A 332 28.43 -15.24 -23.51
N VAL A 333 27.44 -14.70 -24.22
CA VAL A 333 26.22 -15.44 -24.59
C VAL A 333 26.56 -16.64 -25.47
N SER A 334 27.46 -16.48 -26.44
CA SER A 334 27.93 -17.57 -27.29
C SER A 334 28.61 -18.69 -26.50
N LEU A 335 29.45 -18.33 -25.52
CA LEU A 335 30.14 -19.30 -24.67
C LEU A 335 29.18 -20.04 -23.73
N LEU A 336 28.19 -19.34 -23.17
CA LEU A 336 27.12 -19.96 -22.38
C LEU A 336 26.27 -20.91 -23.22
N ARG A 337 25.99 -20.56 -24.49
CA ARG A 337 25.23 -21.42 -25.41
C ARG A 337 26.01 -22.65 -25.90
N GLN A 338 27.34 -22.56 -25.96
CA GLN A 338 28.23 -23.65 -26.37
C GLN A 338 28.61 -24.59 -25.22
N SER A 339 28.30 -24.22 -23.99
CA SER A 339 28.53 -25.08 -22.82
C SER A 339 27.42 -26.09 -22.60
N ASP A 340 27.73 -27.15 -21.84
CA ASP A 340 26.78 -28.17 -21.36
C ASP A 340 25.84 -27.60 -20.27
N ILE A 341 25.26 -26.42 -20.51
CA ILE A 341 24.29 -25.73 -19.66
C ILE A 341 22.88 -26.20 -20.05
N ASP A 342 21.98 -26.33 -19.09
CA ASP A 342 20.59 -26.66 -19.38
C ASP A 342 19.83 -25.42 -19.87
N ASN A 343 18.97 -25.59 -20.89
CA ASN A 343 18.13 -24.53 -21.47
C ASN A 343 18.94 -23.34 -22.04
N VAL A 344 20.06 -23.61 -22.72
CA VAL A 344 20.90 -22.60 -23.39
C VAL A 344 20.15 -21.73 -24.40
N ASP A 345 19.07 -22.25 -24.97
CA ASP A 345 18.17 -21.53 -25.88
C ASP A 345 17.45 -20.36 -25.20
N LYS A 346 17.35 -20.36 -23.87
CA LYS A 346 16.73 -19.29 -23.07
C LYS A 346 17.67 -18.13 -22.74
N ILE A 347 18.96 -18.28 -22.97
CA ILE A 347 19.97 -17.23 -22.70
C ILE A 347 20.03 -16.31 -23.91
N MET A 348 19.82 -15.01 -23.70
CA MET A 348 19.86 -14.00 -24.75
C MET A 348 20.69 -12.79 -24.33
N SER A 349 21.38 -12.17 -25.29
CA SER A 349 21.96 -10.85 -25.09
C SER A 349 20.86 -9.80 -24.97
N LYS A 350 21.18 -8.63 -24.39
CA LYS A 350 20.25 -7.50 -24.36
C LYS A 350 19.72 -7.14 -25.76
N GLN A 351 20.58 -7.19 -26.77
CA GLN A 351 20.20 -6.86 -28.14
C GLN A 351 19.22 -7.90 -28.70
N GLU A 352 19.51 -9.19 -28.53
CA GLU A 352 18.62 -10.27 -28.98
C GLU A 352 17.23 -10.20 -28.31
N MET A 353 17.20 -9.94 -27.00
CA MET A 353 15.96 -9.79 -26.25
C MET A 353 15.17 -8.54 -26.69
N TYR A 354 15.86 -7.43 -26.94
CA TYR A 354 15.24 -6.20 -27.45
C TYR A 354 14.67 -6.38 -28.85
N ASP A 355 15.40 -7.04 -29.75
CA ASP A 355 14.94 -7.31 -31.13
C ASP A 355 13.75 -8.27 -31.14
N ALA A 356 13.76 -9.30 -30.28
CA ALA A 356 12.63 -10.21 -30.11
C ALA A 356 11.38 -9.48 -29.58
N TRP A 357 11.56 -8.57 -28.62
CA TRP A 357 10.48 -7.76 -28.07
C TRP A 357 9.91 -6.78 -29.11
N LEU A 358 10.76 -6.06 -29.85
CA LEU A 358 10.33 -5.16 -30.93
C LEU A 358 9.49 -5.90 -31.97
N ALA A 359 9.94 -7.10 -32.37
CA ALA A 359 9.21 -7.95 -33.31
C ALA A 359 7.85 -8.41 -32.75
N SER A 360 7.77 -8.72 -31.44
CA SER A 360 6.52 -9.15 -30.80
C SER A 360 5.49 -8.02 -30.63
N GLU A 361 5.95 -6.78 -30.44
CA GLU A 361 5.11 -5.60 -30.20
C GLU A 361 4.80 -4.80 -31.47
N ASP A 362 5.28 -5.24 -32.64
CA ASP A 362 5.23 -4.49 -33.91
C ASP A 362 5.77 -3.05 -33.77
N LYS A 363 6.84 -2.90 -32.97
CA LYS A 363 7.48 -1.60 -32.69
C LYS A 363 8.70 -1.41 -33.59
N ASN A 364 8.90 -0.17 -34.03
CA ASN A 364 10.13 0.24 -34.70
C ASN A 364 11.19 0.67 -33.68
N ASP A 365 12.47 0.37 -33.97
CA ASP A 365 13.59 0.79 -33.10
C ASP A 365 13.66 2.32 -33.00
N LYS A 366 13.34 2.83 -31.81
CA LYS A 366 13.35 4.25 -31.45
C LYS A 366 13.72 4.37 -29.97
N LYS A 367 14.25 5.54 -29.58
CA LYS A 367 14.62 5.81 -28.19
C LYS A 367 13.51 5.52 -27.17
N SER A 368 12.26 5.87 -27.49
CA SER A 368 11.11 5.57 -26.63
C SER A 368 10.89 4.06 -26.43
N ALA A 369 11.17 3.24 -27.45
CA ALA A 369 11.02 1.79 -27.34
C ALA A 369 12.11 1.17 -26.46
N GLN A 370 13.32 1.73 -26.46
CA GLN A 370 14.39 1.32 -25.54
C GLN A 370 14.05 1.66 -24.09
N ASP A 371 13.45 2.82 -23.85
CA ASP A 371 13.02 3.25 -22.52
C ASP A 371 11.89 2.33 -22.00
N ASP A 372 10.88 2.04 -22.83
CA ASP A 372 9.82 1.06 -22.54
C ASP A 372 10.40 -0.33 -22.22
N PHE A 373 11.32 -0.82 -23.06
CA PHE A 373 11.97 -2.12 -22.87
C PHE A 373 12.69 -2.21 -21.52
N ASN A 374 13.50 -1.19 -21.20
CA ASN A 374 14.24 -1.17 -19.93
C ASN A 374 13.30 -1.04 -18.73
N ALA A 375 12.13 -0.40 -18.87
CA ALA A 375 11.12 -0.31 -17.81
C ALA A 375 10.44 -1.66 -17.53
N ILE A 376 10.21 -2.46 -18.57
CA ILE A 376 9.54 -3.76 -18.46
C ILE A 376 10.51 -4.85 -18.01
N TYR A 377 11.66 -4.97 -18.68
CA TYR A 377 12.58 -6.10 -18.51
C TYR A 377 13.82 -5.77 -17.66
N GLY A 378 14.03 -4.48 -17.33
CA GLY A 378 15.23 -4.01 -16.65
C GLY A 378 16.38 -3.70 -17.61
N ASN A 379 17.51 -3.27 -17.05
CA ASN A 379 18.71 -2.92 -17.80
C ASN A 379 19.86 -3.89 -17.47
N SER A 380 19.74 -5.13 -17.93
CA SER A 380 20.81 -6.14 -17.83
C SER A 380 21.49 -6.38 -19.18
N PRO A 381 22.79 -6.73 -19.20
CA PRO A 381 23.48 -7.15 -20.41
C PRO A 381 23.06 -8.55 -20.92
N ILE A 382 22.59 -9.45 -20.04
CA ILE A 382 22.18 -10.82 -20.39
C ILE A 382 20.84 -11.15 -19.71
N TYR A 383 19.96 -11.82 -20.44
CA TYR A 383 18.64 -12.26 -19.97
C TYR A 383 18.54 -13.78 -19.98
N TYR A 384 17.75 -14.32 -19.06
CA TYR A 384 17.31 -15.70 -19.05
C TYR A 384 15.79 -15.75 -19.04
N ASP A 385 15.16 -16.30 -20.08
CA ASP A 385 13.69 -16.44 -20.16
C ASP A 385 12.95 -15.11 -19.88
N SER A 386 13.39 -14.04 -20.54
CA SER A 386 12.92 -12.66 -20.34
C SER A 386 13.25 -12.00 -18.99
N ALA A 387 13.87 -12.71 -18.05
CA ALA A 387 14.30 -12.13 -16.78
C ALA A 387 15.72 -11.53 -16.90
N ALA A 388 15.87 -10.27 -16.48
CA ALA A 388 17.17 -9.65 -16.33
C ALA A 388 17.99 -10.39 -15.25
N LEU A 389 19.21 -10.80 -15.61
CA LEU A 389 20.12 -11.41 -14.65
C LEU A 389 20.89 -10.31 -13.90
N PRO A 390 20.83 -10.25 -12.56
CA PRO A 390 21.44 -9.18 -11.77
C PRO A 390 22.90 -9.50 -11.45
N PHE A 391 23.80 -9.31 -12.42
CA PHE A 391 25.24 -9.47 -12.20
C PHE A 391 26.05 -8.39 -12.93
N ASP A 392 27.23 -8.08 -12.38
CA ASP A 392 28.20 -7.19 -13.04
C ASP A 392 29.07 -8.01 -14.01
N ILE A 393 29.00 -7.69 -15.30
CA ILE A 393 29.85 -8.32 -16.34
C ILE A 393 31.34 -8.08 -16.15
N ASN A 394 31.72 -7.17 -15.26
CA ASN A 394 33.10 -6.86 -14.91
C ASN A 394 33.52 -7.49 -13.58
N ASP A 395 32.63 -8.20 -12.88
CA ASP A 395 32.97 -8.99 -11.68
C ASP A 395 33.33 -10.44 -12.08
N PRO A 396 34.60 -10.85 -12.00
CA PRO A 396 35.01 -12.21 -12.29
C PRO A 396 34.28 -13.25 -11.43
N MET A 397 34.04 -12.95 -10.14
CA MET A 397 33.35 -13.87 -9.25
C MET A 397 31.87 -13.99 -9.62
N GLY A 398 31.22 -12.88 -9.97
CA GLY A 398 29.87 -12.84 -10.50
C GLY A 398 29.70 -13.72 -11.75
N LEU A 399 30.62 -13.59 -12.72
CA LEU A 399 30.64 -14.42 -13.92
C LEU A 399 30.87 -15.91 -13.62
N PHE A 400 31.78 -16.22 -12.71
CA PHE A 400 32.05 -17.59 -12.27
C PHE A 400 30.80 -18.24 -11.66
N LYS A 401 30.11 -17.51 -10.77
CA LYS A 401 28.88 -17.96 -10.13
C LYS A 401 27.76 -18.16 -11.15
N LEU A 402 27.59 -17.22 -12.08
CA LEU A 402 26.59 -17.30 -13.14
C LEU A 402 26.76 -18.58 -13.95
N TYR A 403 27.98 -18.86 -14.43
CA TYR A 403 28.26 -20.06 -15.21
C TYR A 403 27.89 -21.34 -14.43
N LEU A 404 28.29 -21.41 -13.15
CA LEU A 404 28.01 -22.58 -12.32
C LEU A 404 26.54 -22.71 -11.90
N GLN A 405 25.79 -21.61 -11.81
CA GLN A 405 24.35 -21.61 -11.57
C GLN A 405 23.56 -22.19 -12.74
N LEU A 406 24.01 -21.89 -13.95
CA LEU A 406 23.42 -22.38 -15.18
C LEU A 406 23.86 -23.81 -15.52
N SER A 407 24.98 -24.28 -14.95
CA SER A 407 25.48 -25.63 -15.18
C SER A 407 24.66 -26.71 -14.46
N PRO A 408 24.51 -27.91 -15.04
CA PRO A 408 23.77 -29.04 -14.47
C PRO A 408 24.61 -29.75 -13.38
N ILE A 409 24.99 -29.02 -12.34
CA ILE A 409 25.76 -29.50 -11.20
C ILE A 409 24.95 -29.33 -9.91
N SER A 410 25.16 -30.23 -8.96
CA SER A 410 24.49 -30.14 -7.65
C SER A 410 24.92 -28.89 -6.89
N ASP A 411 24.06 -28.40 -6.00
CA ASP A 411 24.35 -27.24 -5.16
C ASP A 411 25.61 -27.44 -4.30
N ASP A 412 25.87 -28.67 -3.84
CA ASP A 412 27.06 -29.01 -3.07
C ASP A 412 28.35 -28.86 -3.89
N VAL A 413 28.35 -29.32 -5.14
CA VAL A 413 29.48 -29.18 -6.07
C VAL A 413 29.67 -27.72 -6.48
N ARG A 414 28.57 -27.02 -6.76
CA ARG A 414 28.57 -25.58 -7.05
C ARG A 414 29.21 -24.79 -5.91
N ASN A 415 28.75 -25.03 -4.69
CA ASN A 415 29.27 -24.38 -3.49
C ASN A 415 30.75 -24.72 -3.25
N TYR A 416 31.17 -25.96 -3.51
CA TYR A 416 32.57 -26.34 -3.43
C TYR A 416 33.46 -25.52 -4.37
N TYR A 417 33.07 -25.37 -5.64
CA TYR A 417 33.86 -24.60 -6.60
C TYR A 417 33.84 -23.09 -6.30
N ILE A 418 32.69 -22.53 -5.88
CA ILE A 418 32.60 -21.11 -5.47
C ILE A 418 33.53 -20.83 -4.28
N GLN A 419 33.58 -21.73 -3.29
CA GLN A 419 34.48 -21.61 -2.14
C GLN A 419 35.96 -21.77 -2.51
N ASN A 420 36.26 -22.47 -3.61
CA ASN A 420 37.60 -22.72 -4.11
C ASN A 420 37.86 -21.94 -5.41
N TYR A 421 37.37 -20.71 -5.52
CA TYR A 421 37.58 -19.87 -6.69
C TYR A 421 39.08 -19.57 -6.90
N ARG A 422 39.71 -20.41 -7.71
CA ARG A 422 41.08 -20.39 -8.19
C ARG A 422 41.12 -21.33 -9.40
N GLU A 423 42.18 -21.24 -10.20
CA GLU A 423 42.41 -22.22 -11.27
C GLU A 423 42.39 -23.64 -10.66
N PRO A 424 41.55 -24.56 -11.20
CA PRO A 424 41.40 -25.88 -10.59
C PRO A 424 42.68 -26.71 -10.74
N GLU A 425 43.48 -26.80 -9.67
CA GLU A 425 44.63 -27.71 -9.61
C GLU A 425 44.16 -29.18 -9.59
N LYS A 426 44.96 -30.08 -10.18
CA LYS A 426 44.74 -31.53 -10.04
C LYS A 426 44.66 -31.88 -8.55
N PRO A 427 43.60 -32.57 -8.08
CA PRO A 427 43.58 -33.04 -6.71
C PRO A 427 44.78 -33.96 -6.51
N LYS A 428 45.61 -33.68 -5.49
CA LYS A 428 46.59 -34.64 -5.01
C LYS A 428 45.81 -35.83 -4.48
N LEU A 429 45.66 -36.86 -5.32
CA LEU A 429 45.12 -38.15 -4.90
C LEU A 429 45.97 -38.61 -3.72
N PRO A 430 45.37 -38.94 -2.56
CA PRO A 430 46.12 -39.51 -1.46
C PRO A 430 46.79 -40.78 -1.98
N GLY A 431 48.12 -40.86 -1.81
CA GLY A 431 48.90 -42.00 -2.26
C GLY A 431 48.30 -43.29 -1.72
N VAL A 432 48.02 -44.22 -2.64
CA VAL A 432 47.73 -45.62 -2.31
C VAL A 432 48.96 -46.14 -1.56
N LYS A 433 48.76 -46.50 -0.29
CA LYS A 433 49.71 -47.35 0.44
C LYS A 433 49.33 -48.80 0.24
#